data_AF-A0A9R0I1E0-F1
#
_entry.id   AF-A0A9R0I1E0-F1
#
_cell.length_a   1.000
_cell.length_b   1.000
_cell.length_c   1.000
_cell.angle_alpha   90.00
_cell.angle_beta   90.00
_cell.angle_gamma   90.00
#
_symmetry.space_group_name_H-M   'P 1'
#
loop_
_entity.id
_entity.type
_entity.pdbx_description
1 polymer ?
#
loop_
_entity_poly.entity_id
_entity_poly.type
_entity_poly.pdbx_seq_one_letter_code
_entity_poly.pdbx_strand_id
1 'polypeptide(L)'
;MSYDVWNPKKTCFLLGLHGRVNVTVIAATNRPDKIDPALLRPGWFDRLLYVGPPSETDRVDVFHVHLRKMPCGFDVDVSELAHLRSAGKQQFQQLKRT
;
A
#
# COMPACT_ATOMS: atom_id res chain seq x y z
N MET A 1 -7.49 -8.59 28.50
CA MET A 1 -6.33 -9.22 27.83
C MET A 1 -5.54 -8.13 27.15
N SER A 2 -4.43 -7.74 27.78
CA SER A 2 -3.52 -6.66 27.37
C SER A 2 -2.90 -6.91 26.02
N TYR A 3 -3.01 -5.93 25.13
CA TYR A 3 -2.09 -5.76 24.00
C TYR A 3 -1.43 -4.40 24.11
N ASP A 4 -0.63 -4.23 25.15
CA ASP A 4 0.39 -3.18 25.23
C ASP A 4 1.74 -3.90 25.42
N VAL A 5 2.37 -4.24 24.30
CA VAL A 5 3.79 -4.57 24.30
C VAL A 5 4.48 -3.56 23.39
N TRP A 6 4.67 -2.37 23.95
CA TRP A 6 5.63 -1.39 23.43
C TRP A 6 7.01 -2.08 23.34
N ASN A 7 7.56 -2.18 22.14
CA ASN A 7 8.90 -2.75 21.93
C ASN A 7 9.93 -1.61 21.81
N PRO A 8 10.62 -1.27 22.91
CA PRO A 8 11.53 -0.13 22.94
C PRO A 8 12.72 -0.26 21.98
N LYS A 9 13.06 -1.48 21.55
CA LYS A 9 14.20 -1.73 20.65
C LYS A 9 13.95 -1.21 19.23
N LYS A 10 12.71 -1.26 18.73
CA LYS A 10 12.38 -0.82 17.36
C LYS A 10 12.32 0.69 17.24
N THR A 11 11.78 1.35 18.26
CA THR A 11 11.65 2.80 18.34
C THR A 11 13.02 3.49 18.42
N CYS A 12 13.97 2.91 19.18
CA CYS A 12 15.33 3.44 19.29
C CYS A 12 16.07 3.47 17.94
N PHE A 13 15.82 2.48 17.06
CA PHE A 13 16.44 2.45 15.73
C PHE A 13 16.01 3.64 14.87
N LEU A 14 14.70 3.94 14.84
CA LEU A 14 14.15 5.09 14.12
C LEU A 14 14.63 6.43 14.70
N LEU A 15 14.78 6.54 16.02
CA LEU A 15 15.41 7.71 16.67
C LEU A 15 16.86 7.91 16.22
N GLY A 16 17.62 6.82 16.06
CA GLY A 16 19.00 6.86 15.57
C GLY A 16 19.15 7.29 14.10
N LEU A 17 18.06 7.25 13.33
CA LEU A 17 18.03 7.71 11.93
C LEU A 17 17.68 9.20 11.80
N HIS A 18 16.90 9.76 12.72
CA HIS A 18 16.50 11.17 12.69
C HIS A 18 17.66 12.17 12.75
N GLY A 19 18.81 11.76 13.31
CA GLY A 19 20.04 12.58 13.37
C GLY A 19 20.98 12.41 12.17
N ARG A 20 20.68 11.53 11.22
CA ARG A 20 21.52 11.29 10.04
C ARG A 20 20.99 12.09 8.86
N VAL A 21 21.74 13.11 8.45
CA VAL A 21 21.43 13.92 7.27
C VAL A 21 21.40 12.99 6.04
N ASN A 22 20.32 13.06 5.24
CA ASN A 22 20.07 12.30 4.00
C ASN A 22 19.46 10.89 4.10
N VAL A 23 18.79 10.51 5.19
CA VAL A 23 18.02 9.26 5.22
C VAL A 23 16.52 9.53 5.11
N THR A 24 15.86 8.91 4.12
CA THR A 24 14.40 8.90 3.98
C THR A 24 13.86 7.52 4.31
N VAL A 25 12.88 7.42 5.20
CA VAL A 25 12.24 6.16 5.60
C VAL A 25 10.85 6.09 4.98
N ILE A 26 10.56 4.99 4.28
CA ILE A 26 9.23 4.70 3.73
C ILE A 26 8.72 3.42 4.39
N ALA A 27 7.48 3.47 4.88
CA ALA A 27 6.78 2.31 5.44
C ALA A 27 5.48 2.05 4.67
N ALA A 28 5.15 0.78 4.46
CA ALA A 28 3.92 0.37 3.80
C ALA A 28 3.15 -0.62 4.69
N THR A 29 1.84 -0.41 4.85
CA THR A 29 0.96 -1.34 5.57
C THR A 29 -0.36 -1.52 4.83
N ASN A 30 -0.87 -2.75 4.85
CA ASN A 30 -2.22 -3.07 4.40
C ASN A 30 -3.27 -2.89 5.51
N ARG A 31 -2.82 -2.60 6.74
CA ARG A 31 -3.65 -2.44 7.94
C ARG A 31 -3.25 -1.19 8.71
N PRO A 32 -3.74 0.01 8.31
CA PRO A 32 -3.44 1.25 9.02
C PRO A 32 -4.05 1.29 10.42
N ASP A 33 -5.12 0.51 10.66
CA ASP A 33 -5.79 0.36 11.97
C ASP A 33 -4.90 -0.24 13.07
N LYS A 34 -3.84 -0.95 12.68
CA LYS A 34 -2.93 -1.64 13.61
C LYS A 34 -1.62 -0.89 13.86
N ILE A 35 -1.46 0.30 13.30
CA ILE A 35 -0.26 1.11 13.57
C ILE A 35 -0.38 1.72 14.97
N ASP A 36 0.72 1.68 15.72
CA ASP A 36 0.83 2.39 17.00
C ASP A 36 0.68 3.91 16.79
N PRO A 37 -0.28 4.58 17.45
CA PRO A 37 -0.47 6.03 17.35
C PRO A 37 0.79 6.85 17.69
N ALA A 38 1.73 6.30 18.47
CA ALA A 38 2.99 6.96 18.79
C ALA A 38 3.86 7.23 17.54
N LEU A 39 3.76 6.38 16.51
CA LEU A 39 4.51 6.49 15.26
C LEU A 39 3.90 7.50 14.27
N LEU A 40 2.66 7.93 14.49
CA LEU A 40 1.96 8.92 13.66
C LEU A 40 2.15 10.35 14.17
N ARG A 41 2.95 10.54 15.24
CA ARG A 41 3.24 11.86 15.77
C ARG A 41 4.16 12.63 14.81
N PRO A 42 4.04 13.96 14.74
CA PRO A 42 4.95 14.79 13.97
C PRO A 42 6.42 14.47 14.29
N GLY A 43 7.25 14.30 13.26
CA GLY A 43 8.64 13.89 13.41
C GLY A 43 8.86 12.37 13.44
N TRP A 44 7.89 11.57 13.00
CA TRP A 44 8.03 10.14 12.73
C TRP A 44 7.50 9.84 11.32
N PHE A 45 6.36 9.14 11.19
CA PHE A 45 5.65 9.05 9.91
C PHE A 45 4.65 10.20 9.80
N ASP A 46 5.13 11.30 9.24
CA ASP A 46 4.37 12.54 9.04
C ASP A 46 3.44 12.46 7.82
N ARG A 47 3.88 11.79 6.74
CA ARG A 47 3.13 11.66 5.50
C ARG A 47 2.51 10.28 5.34
N LEU A 48 1.17 10.25 5.34
CA LEU A 48 0.39 9.07 5.03
C LEU A 48 -0.11 9.14 3.57
N LEU A 49 0.33 8.21 2.73
CA LEU A 49 -0.16 8.05 1.36
C LEU A 49 -1.06 6.82 1.28
N TYR A 50 -2.34 7.04 0.92
CA TYR A 50 -3.25 5.94 0.63
C TYR A 50 -3.08 5.49 -0.82
N VAL A 51 -2.85 4.19 -1.00
CA VAL A 51 -2.81 3.57 -2.33
C VAL A 51 -4.03 2.65 -2.46
N GLY A 52 -4.98 3.08 -3.30
CA GLY A 52 -6.19 2.33 -3.59
C GLY A 52 -5.99 1.26 -4.65
N PRO A 53 -7.01 0.41 -4.89
CA PRO A 53 -7.03 -0.46 -6.06
C PRO A 53 -7.03 0.39 -7.35
N PRO A 54 -6.38 -0.09 -8.43
CA PRO A 54 -6.27 0.65 -9.68
C PRO A 54 -7.63 0.79 -10.38
N SER A 55 -7.87 1.96 -10.96
CA SER A 55 -8.99 2.19 -11.88
C SER A 55 -8.79 1.45 -13.20
N GLU A 56 -9.77 1.50 -14.09
CA GLU A 56 -9.68 0.84 -15.40
C GLU A 56 -8.53 1.41 -16.25
N THR A 57 -8.40 2.73 -16.30
CA THR A 57 -7.29 3.41 -16.99
C THR A 57 -5.95 3.04 -16.39
N ASP A 58 -5.85 2.97 -15.05
CA ASP A 58 -4.62 2.56 -14.38
C ASP A 58 -4.26 1.10 -14.70
N ARG A 59 -5.26 0.22 -14.86
CA ARG A 59 -5.03 -1.18 -15.24
C ARG A 59 -4.49 -1.28 -16.67
N VAL A 60 -5.02 -0.50 -17.61
CA VAL A 60 -4.50 -0.41 -18.98
C VAL A 60 -3.02 -0.01 -18.97
N ASP A 61 -2.66 1.00 -18.17
CA ASP A 61 -1.27 1.45 -18.04
C ASP A 61 -0.37 0.37 -17.43
N VAL A 62 -0.84 -0.30 -16.38
CA VAL A 62 -0.13 -1.44 -15.77
C VAL A 62 0.10 -2.54 -16.81
N PHE A 63 -0.92 -2.91 -17.59
CA PHE A 63 -0.77 -3.90 -18.64
C PHE A 63 0.20 -3.44 -19.73
N HIS A 64 0.16 -2.18 -20.16
CA HIS A 64 1.13 -1.66 -21.13
C HIS A 64 2.57 -1.73 -20.63
N VAL A 65 2.83 -1.47 -19.34
CA VAL A 65 4.18 -1.60 -18.77
C VAL A 65 4.65 -3.05 -18.76
N HIS A 66 3.78 -3.99 -18.38
CA HIS A 66 4.14 -5.41 -18.26
C HIS A 66 4.22 -6.11 -19.61
N LEU A 67 3.28 -5.85 -20.52
CA LEU A 67 3.21 -6.46 -21.85
C LEU A 67 4.28 -5.90 -22.81
N ARG A 68 4.85 -4.72 -22.55
CA ARG A 68 5.96 -4.18 -23.36
C ARG A 68 7.16 -5.13 -23.45
N LYS A 69 7.37 -5.97 -22.43
CA LYS A 69 8.52 -6.90 -22.37
C LYS A 69 8.17 -8.34 -22.77
N MET A 70 6.92 -8.60 -23.16
CA MET A 70 6.42 -9.93 -23.47
C MET A 70 5.99 -9.98 -24.94
N PRO A 71 6.38 -11.02 -25.71
CA PRO A 71 5.82 -11.22 -27.03
C PRO A 71 4.34 -11.63 -26.87
N CYS A 72 3.44 -10.67 -27.05
CA CYS A 72 2.01 -10.90 -27.11
C CYS A 72 1.59 -11.29 -28.55
N GLY A 73 0.63 -12.20 -28.66
CA GLY A 73 -0.01 -12.49 -29.95
C GLY A 73 -0.88 -11.31 -30.39
N PHE A 74 -1.13 -11.21 -31.70
CA PHE A 74 -1.94 -10.13 -32.30
C PHE A 74 -3.40 -10.09 -31.82
N ASP A 75 -3.85 -11.14 -31.14
CA ASP A 75 -5.23 -11.32 -30.64
C ASP A 75 -5.45 -10.78 -29.22
N VAL A 76 -4.43 -10.17 -28.60
CA VAL A 76 -4.53 -9.68 -27.21
C VAL A 76 -4.94 -8.22 -27.19
N ASP A 77 -6.23 -7.94 -26.92
CA ASP A 77 -6.70 -6.58 -26.62
C ASP A 77 -6.56 -6.27 -25.11
N VAL A 78 -5.69 -5.31 -24.81
CA VAL A 78 -5.43 -4.83 -23.44
C VAL A 78 -6.64 -4.12 -22.85
N SER A 79 -7.44 -3.47 -23.69
CA SER A 79 -8.63 -2.72 -23.27
C SER A 79 -9.70 -3.67 -22.74
N GLU A 80 -9.94 -4.77 -23.46
CA GLU A 80 -10.84 -5.83 -23.04
C GLU A 80 -10.36 -6.47 -21.73
N LEU A 81 -9.06 -6.79 -21.62
CA LEU A 81 -8.48 -7.35 -20.39
C LEU A 81 -8.59 -6.41 -19.18
N ALA A 82 -8.45 -5.10 -19.38
CA ALA A 82 -8.60 -4.11 -18.31
C ALA A 82 -10.05 -3.94 -17.87
N HIS A 83 -11.00 -4.11 -18.80
CA HIS A 83 -12.43 -4.11 -18.53
C HIS A 83 -12.92 -5.40 -17.84
N LEU A 84 -12.29 -6.55 -18.15
CA LEU A 84 -12.58 -7.85 -17.53
C LEU A 84 -12.24 -7.82 -16.02
N ARG A 85 -13.22 -7.40 -15.23
CA ARG A 85 -13.12 -7.37 -13.78
C ARG A 85 -13.35 -8.78 -13.23
N SER A 86 -12.32 -9.40 -12.67
CA SER A 86 -12.53 -10.43 -11.66
C SER A 86 -13.23 -9.76 -10.47
N ALA A 87 -14.47 -10.13 -10.19
CA ALA A 87 -15.27 -9.58 -9.10
C ALA A 87 -14.65 -9.95 -7.74
N GLY A 88 -13.60 -9.24 -7.35
CA GLY A 88 -12.86 -9.46 -6.12
C GLY A 88 -13.10 -8.34 -5.12
N LYS A 89 -13.95 -8.62 -4.13
CA LYS A 89 -14.06 -7.90 -2.83
C LYS A 89 -14.76 -6.53 -2.81
N GLN A 90 -15.95 -6.41 -3.39
CA GLN A 90 -16.91 -5.41 -2.88
C GLN A 90 -17.63 -5.84 -1.58
N GLN A 91 -17.50 -7.11 -1.16
CA GLN A 91 -18.11 -7.61 0.07
C GLN A 91 -17.42 -7.15 1.38
N PHE A 92 -16.24 -6.53 1.34
CA PHE A 92 -15.49 -6.21 2.56
C PHE A 92 -15.91 -4.90 3.26
N GLN A 93 -16.77 -4.07 2.64
CA GLN A 93 -17.29 -2.85 3.28
C GLN A 93 -18.64 -3.05 3.98
N GLN A 94 -19.35 -4.16 3.73
CA GLN A 94 -20.64 -4.42 4.36
C GLN A 94 -20.53 -5.14 5.72
N LEU A 95 -19.39 -5.76 6.03
CA LEU A 95 -19.20 -6.55 7.26
C LEU A 95 -18.53 -5.78 8.43
N LYS A 96 -18.59 -4.44 8.43
CA LYS A 96 -18.12 -3.59 9.57
C LYS A 96 -19.25 -2.74 10.19
N ARG A 97 -20.51 -3.13 9.99
CA ARG A 97 -21.70 -2.45 10.58
C ARG A 97 -22.60 -3.39 11.41
N THR A 98 -22.04 -4.47 11.93
CA THR A 98 -22.68 -5.30 12.96
C THR A 98 -21.71 -5.50 14.11
#